data_AF-A0A9D8T3P8-F1
#
_entry.id   AF-A0A9D8T3P8-F1
#
_cell.length_a   1.000
_cell.length_b   1.000
_cell.length_c   1.000
_cell.angle_alpha   90.00
_cell.angle_beta   90.00
_cell.angle_gamma   90.00
#
_symmetry.space_group_name_H-M   'P 1'
#
loop_
_entity.id
_entity.type
_entity.pdbx_description
1 polymer ?
#
loop_
_entity_poly.entity_id
_entity_poly.type
_entity_poly.pdbx_seq_one_letter_code
_entity_poly.pdbx_strand_id
1 'polypeptide(L)'
;MTNEEIKSIKALMKREVVLAMGCTEPVAVALTVAKARETFGQMPEKVEVLLSKNIFKNAMGVGIPGTGMIGLPIAIAMGLVAGKSERGLEVLDLRSDEIQAAKQWLDANQSAISIALKDTSEK
;
A
#
# COMPACT_ATOMS: atom_id res chain seq x y z
N MET A 1 -2.16 38.79 -1.89
CA MET A 1 -1.02 37.88 -2.09
C MET A 1 -0.22 38.36 -3.28
N THR A 2 1.08 38.58 -3.11
CA THR A 2 2.01 38.99 -4.16
C THR A 2 2.43 37.78 -5.00
N ASN A 3 2.96 38.03 -6.21
CA ASN A 3 3.51 36.96 -7.05
C ASN A 3 4.73 36.28 -6.40
N GLU A 4 5.47 36.98 -5.54
CA GLU A 4 6.58 36.39 -4.78
C GLU A 4 6.10 35.45 -3.68
N GLU A 5 5.02 35.82 -2.96
CA GLU A 5 4.39 34.95 -1.97
C GLU A 5 3.85 33.67 -2.62
N ILE A 6 3.17 33.77 -3.77
CA ILE A 6 2.68 32.60 -4.53
C ILE A 6 3.84 31.70 -4.95
N LYS A 7 4.94 32.28 -5.44
CA LYS A 7 6.13 31.52 -5.86
C LYS A 7 6.78 30.78 -4.68
N SER A 8 6.84 31.44 -3.53
CA SER A 8 7.40 30.89 -2.29
C SER A 8 6.54 29.75 -1.74
N ILE A 9 5.21 29.92 -1.73
CA ILE A 9 4.28 28.87 -1.31
C ILE A 9 4.35 27.66 -2.25
N LYS A 10 4.39 27.86 -3.57
CA LYS A 10 4.54 26.75 -4.54
C LYS A 10 5.85 25.99 -4.35
N ALA A 11 6.95 26.69 -4.07
CA ALA A 11 8.24 26.07 -3.80
C ALA A 11 8.19 25.24 -2.50
N LEU A 12 7.56 25.77 -1.45
CA LEU A 12 7.37 25.07 -0.18
C LEU A 12 6.51 23.81 -0.36
N MET A 13 5.37 23.92 -1.07
CA MET A 13 4.51 22.76 -1.35
C MET A 13 5.25 21.66 -2.11
N LYS A 14 6.04 22.00 -3.14
CA LYS A 14 6.85 21.02 -3.88
C LYS A 14 7.93 20.36 -3.02
N ARG A 15 8.40 21.03 -1.97
CA ARG A 15 9.43 20.50 -1.06
C ARG A 15 8.83 19.61 0.02
N GLU A 16 7.68 19.99 0.56
CA GLU A 16 7.09 19.36 1.76
C GLU A 16 5.98 18.35 1.44
N VAL A 17 5.40 18.40 0.24
CA VAL A 17 4.30 17.51 -0.17
C VAL A 17 4.81 16.47 -1.15
N VAL A 18 4.67 15.21 -0.76
CA VAL A 18 4.92 14.05 -1.61
C VAL A 18 3.58 13.49 -2.08
N LEU A 19 3.50 13.08 -3.33
CA LEU A 19 2.32 12.40 -3.87
C LEU A 19 2.16 11.04 -3.18
N ALA A 20 0.94 10.75 -2.74
CA ALA A 20 0.60 9.49 -2.10
C ALA A 20 -0.78 9.04 -2.59
N MET A 21 -0.97 7.73 -2.70
CA MET A 21 -2.22 7.13 -3.15
C MET A 21 -2.96 6.45 -2.01
N GLY A 22 -4.05 7.06 -1.56
CA GLY A 22 -4.92 6.51 -0.51
C GLY A 22 -4.41 6.73 0.92
N CYS A 23 -4.90 5.92 1.86
CA CYS A 23 -4.46 5.96 3.25
C CYS A 23 -3.03 5.44 3.40
N THR A 24 -2.26 6.03 4.31
CA THR A 24 -0.84 5.69 4.53
C THR A 24 -0.63 4.25 4.99
N GLU A 25 -1.59 3.69 5.72
CA GLU A 25 -1.46 2.37 6.33
C GLU A 25 -1.54 1.23 5.31
N PRO A 26 -2.54 1.16 4.41
CA PRO A 26 -2.52 0.22 3.29
C PRO A 26 -1.31 0.39 2.37
N VAL A 27 -0.88 1.63 2.11
CA VAL A 27 0.31 1.93 1.30
C VAL A 27 1.56 1.33 1.94
N ALA A 28 1.75 1.50 3.26
CA ALA A 28 2.88 0.94 3.97
C ALA A 28 2.93 -0.60 3.88
N VAL A 29 1.77 -1.26 4.01
CA VAL A 29 1.69 -2.72 3.87
C VAL A 29 1.99 -3.15 2.44
N ALA A 30 1.37 -2.52 1.44
CA ALA A 30 1.62 -2.83 0.03
C ALA A 30 3.09 -2.62 -0.37
N LEU A 31 3.70 -1.52 0.09
CA LEU A 31 5.11 -1.20 -0.14
C LEU A 31 6.03 -2.25 0.48
N THR A 32 5.74 -2.65 1.72
CA THR A 32 6.51 -3.70 2.43
C THR A 32 6.45 -5.02 1.66
N VAL A 33 5.26 -5.40 1.21
CA VAL A 33 5.02 -6.64 0.49
C VAL A 33 5.65 -6.62 -0.91
N ALA A 34 5.55 -5.50 -1.63
CA ALA A 34 6.25 -5.29 -2.90
C ALA A 34 7.76 -5.44 -2.73
N LYS A 35 8.33 -4.81 -1.70
CA LYS A 35 9.75 -4.92 -1.41
C LYS A 35 10.16 -6.35 -1.04
N ALA A 36 9.34 -7.05 -0.26
CA ALA A 36 9.57 -8.45 0.07
C ALA A 36 9.57 -9.33 -1.19
N ARG A 37 8.57 -9.16 -2.08
CA ARG A 37 8.46 -9.88 -3.36
C ARG A 37 9.68 -9.67 -4.25
N GLU A 38 10.18 -8.45 -4.35
CA GLU A 38 11.41 -8.12 -5.09
C GLU A 38 12.64 -8.77 -4.45
N THR A 39 12.72 -8.75 -3.12
CA THR A 39 13.84 -9.34 -2.37
C THR A 39 13.89 -10.86 -2.53
N PHE A 40 12.72 -11.53 -2.54
CA PHE A 40 12.63 -12.97 -2.78
C PHE A 40 12.89 -13.35 -4.25
N GLY A 41 12.71 -12.43 -5.20
CA GLY A 41 12.82 -12.71 -6.63
C GLY A 41 11.69 -13.58 -7.22
N GLN A 42 10.90 -14.25 -6.38
CA GLN A 42 9.77 -15.11 -6.78
C GLN A 42 8.46 -14.83 -6.04
N MET A 43 7.34 -15.34 -6.56
CA MET A 43 6.02 -15.18 -5.93
C MET A 43 5.96 -16.02 -4.65
N PRO A 44 5.64 -15.44 -3.49
CA PRO A 44 5.55 -16.21 -2.25
C PRO A 44 4.31 -17.13 -2.26
N GLU A 45 4.45 -18.32 -1.69
CA GLU A 45 3.34 -19.27 -1.50
C GLU A 45 2.39 -18.84 -0.37
N LYS A 46 2.94 -18.16 0.65
CA LYS A 46 2.18 -17.65 1.81
C LYS A 46 2.70 -16.28 2.20
N VAL A 47 1.79 -15.40 2.60
CA VAL A 47 2.09 -14.05 3.08
C VAL A 47 1.48 -13.87 4.46
N GLU A 48 2.35 -13.68 5.45
CA GLU A 48 1.98 -13.38 6.82
C GLU A 48 2.35 -11.93 7.14
N VAL A 49 1.35 -11.12 7.48
CA VAL A 49 1.53 -9.71 7.81
C VAL A 49 1.20 -9.49 9.28
N LEU A 50 2.23 -9.14 10.05
CA LEU A 50 2.10 -8.83 11.48
C LEU A 50 2.08 -7.32 11.69
N LEU A 51 0.96 -6.80 12.22
CA LEU A 51 0.71 -5.37 12.34
C LEU A 51 0.49 -4.93 13.79
N SER A 52 0.84 -3.68 14.11
CA SER A 52 0.40 -3.08 15.36
C SER A 52 -1.11 -2.85 15.34
N LYS A 53 -1.74 -2.72 16.51
CA LYS A 53 -3.18 -2.44 16.63
C LYS A 53 -3.60 -1.17 15.89
N ASN A 54 -2.72 -0.16 15.85
CA ASN A 54 -3.00 1.11 15.19
C ASN A 54 -3.03 0.97 13.66
N ILE A 55 -2.07 0.28 13.08
CA ILE A 55 -2.07 0.03 11.63
C ILE A 55 -3.25 -0.88 11.26
N PHE A 56 -3.48 -1.94 12.05
CA PHE A 56 -4.57 -2.88 11.79
C PHE A 56 -5.94 -2.18 11.76
N LYS A 57 -6.29 -1.42 12.80
CA LYS A 57 -7.61 -0.77 12.88
C LYS A 57 -7.80 0.29 11.79
N ASN A 58 -6.74 1.03 11.44
CA ASN A 58 -6.82 2.10 10.44
C ASN A 58 -6.83 1.57 9.01
N ALA A 59 -6.20 0.42 8.74
CA ALA A 59 -6.08 -0.12 7.39
C ALA A 59 -7.20 -1.11 7.00
N MET A 60 -7.88 -1.72 7.97
CA MET A 60 -8.87 -2.76 7.67
C MET A 60 -10.18 -2.22 7.09
N GLY A 61 -10.58 -0.99 7.46
CA GLY A 61 -11.87 -0.40 7.08
C GLY A 61 -11.82 0.60 5.92
N VAL A 62 -10.67 0.78 5.28
CA VAL A 62 -10.48 1.81 4.25
C VAL A 62 -10.63 1.24 2.85
N GLY A 63 -11.27 2.00 1.97
CA GLY A 63 -11.39 1.65 0.55
C GLY A 63 -10.05 1.82 -0.17
N ILE A 64 -9.71 0.89 -1.06
CA ILE A 64 -8.51 0.99 -1.89
C ILE A 64 -8.87 1.60 -3.25
N PRO A 65 -8.29 2.76 -3.61
CA PRO A 65 -8.62 3.47 -4.85
C PRO A 65 -8.52 2.58 -6.10
N GLY A 66 -9.44 2.80 -7.06
CA GLY A 66 -9.46 2.06 -8.33
C GLY A 66 -9.94 0.60 -8.23
N THR A 67 -10.05 0.03 -7.03
CA THR A 67 -10.43 -1.38 -6.86
C THR A 67 -11.92 -1.58 -6.56
N GLY A 68 -12.58 -0.62 -5.89
CA GLY A 68 -13.92 -0.82 -5.32
C GLY A 68 -13.95 -1.79 -4.13
N MET A 69 -12.78 -2.19 -3.62
CA MET A 69 -12.62 -3.13 -2.51
C MET A 69 -12.14 -2.40 -1.25
N ILE A 70 -12.30 -3.05 -0.11
CA ILE A 70 -11.94 -2.51 1.21
C ILE A 70 -10.88 -3.40 1.87
N GLY A 71 -9.95 -2.76 2.55
CA GLY A 71 -9.06 -3.41 3.50
C GLY A 71 -7.72 -3.89 2.93
N LEU A 72 -6.96 -4.53 3.82
CA LEU A 72 -5.58 -4.96 3.58
C LEU A 72 -5.39 -6.11 2.57
N PRO A 73 -6.28 -7.11 2.43
CA PRO A 73 -6.04 -8.22 1.52
C PRO A 73 -5.80 -7.78 0.07
N ILE A 74 -6.58 -6.81 -0.42
CA ILE A 74 -6.40 -6.27 -1.78
C ILE A 74 -5.14 -5.39 -1.88
N ALA A 75 -4.78 -4.62 -0.85
CA ALA A 75 -3.54 -3.85 -0.83
C ALA A 75 -2.29 -4.77 -0.88
N ILE A 76 -2.34 -5.89 -0.15
CA ILE A 76 -1.30 -6.93 -0.18
C ILE A 76 -1.19 -7.53 -1.58
N ALA A 77 -2.31 -7.93 -2.18
CA ALA A 77 -2.33 -8.51 -3.52
C ALA A 77 -1.79 -7.54 -4.57
N MET A 78 -2.19 -6.26 -4.51
CA MET A 78 -1.66 -5.20 -5.38
C MET A 78 -0.15 -5.05 -5.22
N GLY A 79 0.34 -5.02 -3.97
CA GLY A 79 1.77 -4.98 -3.65
C GLY A 79 2.55 -6.18 -4.20
N LEU A 80 2.01 -7.39 -4.11
CA LEU A 80 2.65 -8.62 -4.60
C LEU A 80 2.69 -8.70 -6.13
N VAL A 81 1.58 -8.39 -6.79
CA VAL A 81 1.38 -8.70 -8.21
C VAL A 81 2.00 -7.62 -9.10
N ALA A 82 1.83 -6.35 -8.74
CA ALA A 82 2.22 -5.24 -9.59
C ALA A 82 2.89 -4.07 -8.84
N GLY A 83 2.94 -4.13 -7.51
CA GLY A 83 3.63 -3.15 -6.69
C GLY A 83 5.12 -3.12 -7.01
N LYS A 84 5.66 -1.91 -7.14
CA LYS A 84 7.10 -1.66 -7.29
C LYS A 84 7.58 -0.81 -6.15
N SER A 85 8.56 -1.28 -5.39
CA SER A 85 9.01 -0.61 -4.17
C SER A 85 9.65 0.75 -4.44
N GLU A 86 10.24 0.93 -5.63
CA GLU A 86 10.81 2.20 -6.11
C GLU A 86 9.79 3.35 -6.20
N ARG A 87 8.49 3.04 -6.28
CA ARG A 87 7.41 4.04 -6.35
C ARG A 87 7.01 4.60 -4.99
N GLY A 88 7.57 4.08 -3.89
CA GLY A 88 7.31 4.59 -2.54
C GLY A 88 5.81 4.69 -2.20
N LEU A 89 5.34 5.90 -1.91
CA LEU A 89 3.94 6.14 -1.53
C LEU A 89 2.93 6.02 -2.69
N GLU A 90 3.42 5.87 -3.92
CA GLU A 90 2.64 5.64 -5.13
C GLU A 90 2.61 4.16 -5.53
N VAL A 91 3.02 3.24 -4.64
CA VAL A 91 3.04 1.78 -4.92
C VAL A 91 1.67 1.22 -5.33
N LEU A 92 0.58 1.86 -4.91
CA LEU A 92 -0.80 1.49 -5.25
C LEU A 92 -1.34 2.20 -6.50
N ASP A 93 -0.56 3.06 -7.14
CA ASP A 93 -0.94 3.72 -8.40
C ASP A 93 -0.82 2.78 -9.59
N LEU A 94 -1.72 1.80 -9.66
CA LEU A 94 -1.66 0.74 -10.64
C LEU A 94 -2.58 1.01 -11.84
N ARG A 95 -2.19 0.51 -13.01
CA ARG A 95 -3.06 0.52 -14.19
C ARG A 95 -4.24 -0.45 -14.00
N SER A 96 -5.30 -0.26 -14.77
CA SER A 96 -6.51 -1.10 -14.66
C SER A 96 -6.25 -2.59 -14.87
N ASP A 97 -5.34 -2.95 -15.77
CA ASP A 97 -4.91 -4.35 -16.01
C ASP A 97 -4.19 -4.94 -14.80
N GLU A 98 -3.32 -4.16 -14.15
CA GLU A 98 -2.58 -4.54 -12.94
C GLU A 98 -3.52 -4.72 -11.75
N ILE A 99 -4.50 -3.83 -11.59
CA ILE A 99 -5.55 -3.94 -10.56
C ILE A 99 -6.37 -5.21 -10.79
N GLN A 100 -6.74 -5.50 -12.04
CA GLN A 100 -7.52 -6.70 -12.36
C GLN A 100 -6.73 -7.99 -12.08
N ALA A 101 -5.42 -8.01 -12.40
CA ALA A 101 -4.55 -9.13 -12.08
C ALA A 101 -4.42 -9.35 -10.56
N ALA A 102 -4.28 -8.26 -9.78
CA ALA A 102 -4.24 -8.33 -8.32
C ALA A 102 -5.55 -8.88 -7.72
N LYS A 103 -6.71 -8.48 -8.26
CA LYS A 103 -8.02 -9.03 -7.87
C LYS A 103 -8.13 -10.52 -8.15
N GLN A 104 -7.80 -10.94 -9.37
CA GLN A 104 -7.81 -12.35 -9.76
C GLN A 104 -6.89 -13.20 -8.89
N TRP A 105 -5.70 -12.69 -8.59
CA TRP A 105 -4.77 -13.36 -7.69
C TRP A 105 -5.35 -13.49 -6.28
N LEU A 106 -5.95 -12.43 -5.74
CA LEU A 106 -6.60 -12.47 -4.42
C LEU A 106 -7.75 -13.48 -4.38
N ASP A 107 -8.62 -13.49 -5.39
CA ASP A 107 -9.76 -14.41 -5.47
C ASP A 107 -9.29 -15.88 -5.49
N ALA A 108 -8.18 -16.17 -6.18
CA ALA A 108 -7.62 -17.51 -6.26
C ALA A 108 -6.79 -17.92 -5.03
N ASN A 109 -6.26 -16.95 -4.26
CA ASN A 109 -5.24 -17.19 -3.22
C ASN A 109 -5.60 -16.56 -1.87
N GLN A 110 -6.89 -16.37 -1.58
CA GLN A 110 -7.32 -15.70 -0.34
C GLN A 110 -6.76 -16.38 0.92
N SER A 111 -6.64 -17.72 0.92
CA SER A 111 -6.07 -18.51 2.01
C SER A 111 -4.56 -18.38 2.17
N ALA A 112 -3.85 -17.84 1.18
CA ALA A 112 -2.42 -17.59 1.24
C ALA A 112 -2.06 -16.35 2.07
N ILE A 113 -3.02 -15.44 2.31
CA ILE A 113 -2.82 -14.23 3.11
C ILE A 113 -3.30 -14.45 4.53
N SER A 114 -2.40 -14.23 5.49
CA SER A 114 -2.72 -14.14 6.91
C SER A 114 -2.34 -12.77 7.46
N ILE A 115 -3.26 -12.14 8.18
CA ILE A 115 -3.04 -10.84 8.82
C ILE A 115 -3.29 -11.03 10.31
N ALA A 116 -2.27 -10.76 11.12
CA ALA A 116 -2.34 -10.92 12.56
C ALA A 116 -1.79 -9.68 13.28
N LEU A 117 -2.21 -9.51 14.53
CA LEU A 117 -1.60 -8.51 15.40
C LEU A 117 -0.22 -9.00 15.82
N LYS A 118 0.78 -8.14 15.70
CA LYS A 118 2.09 -8.39 16.28
C LYS A 118 1.98 -8.24 17.80
N ASP A 119 2.26 -9.30 18.53
CA ASP A 119 2.36 -9.21 19.98
C ASP A 119 3.58 -8.35 20.32
N THR A 120 3.32 -7.19 20.89
CA THR A 120 4.34 -6.17 21.17
C THR A 120 4.11 -5.69 22.59
N SER A 121 5.18 -5.72 23.40
CA SER A 121 5.19 -5.17 24.76
C SER A 121 5.20 -3.64 24.78
N GLU A 122 5.34 -2.99 23.62
CA GLU A 122 5.39 -1.54 23.46
C GLU A 122 4.11 -1.03 22.81
N LYS A 123 3.54 0.02 23.42
CA LYS A 123 2.24 0.64 23.07
C LYS A 123 2.31 1.51 21.83
#